data_AF-A0A5J5N449-F1
#
_entry.id   AF-A0A5J5N449-F1
#
_cell.length_a   1.000
_cell.length_b   1.000
_cell.length_c   1.000
_cell.angle_alpha   90.00
_cell.angle_beta   90.00
_cell.angle_gamma   90.00
#
_symmetry.space_group_name_H-M   'P 1'
#
loop_
_entity.id
_entity.type
_entity.pdbx_description
1 polymer ?
#
loop_
_entity_poly.entity_id
_entity_poly.type
_entity_poly.pdbx_seq_one_letter_code
_entity_poly.pdbx_strand_id
1 'polypeptide(L)'
;TPVGLPGESPGQKNLILVEYSCMFLSILNMQTILSPHPSPLATISVFSKFQTQRLKSCLGSLLFQFPITAIPKGVIWLVVKNIWLVDNPSLGVKKPTKALLFVILSPVGPYFSSGSFNPVSLWANPKYVRAWKGGTGDCKMGGNYGSSLFAQCEAVENACQQVLWLYGEDNQITEVGTMNLFLYWINEDGEEELATPPLDGIILPGVTRQSILDLAHKWGEFKVSERYLTMDDLTTAVEENRVREMFGSGTACVVCPVSTILYKGEDLQEVTFSLWFPKVLPNCGRRNSKLLRKTHLNDEEKDYSIIYGYLY
;
A
#
# COMPACT_ATOMS: atom_id res chain seq x y z
N THR A 1 -4.22 25.57 27.00
CA THR A 1 -4.81 24.46 27.79
C THR A 1 -6.28 24.37 27.47
N PRO A 2 -6.76 23.26 26.89
CA PRO A 2 -8.15 22.89 27.07
C PRO A 2 -8.28 21.48 27.66
N VAL A 3 -8.91 21.45 28.83
CA VAL A 3 -9.80 20.44 29.43
C VAL A 3 -9.61 19.00 28.96
N GLY A 4 -8.79 18.25 29.71
CA GLY A 4 -8.86 16.79 29.71
C GLY A 4 -10.17 16.34 30.36
N LEU A 5 -10.97 15.55 29.64
CA LEU A 5 -12.10 14.85 30.23
C LEU A 5 -11.57 13.71 31.13
N PRO A 6 -11.97 13.65 32.41
CA PRO A 6 -11.53 12.58 33.30
C PRO A 6 -12.40 11.34 33.08
N GLY A 7 -11.77 10.19 32.84
CA GLY A 7 -12.45 8.88 32.91
C GLY A 7 -12.39 7.98 31.68
N GLU A 8 -11.43 8.13 30.77
CA GLU A 8 -11.30 7.20 29.65
C GLU A 8 -10.62 5.88 30.08
N SER A 9 -11.35 4.78 29.92
CA SER A 9 -10.84 3.42 30.10
C SER A 9 -9.73 3.12 29.07
N PRO A 10 -8.81 2.17 29.35
CA PRO A 10 -7.73 1.81 28.43
C PRO A 10 -8.21 1.46 27.00
N GLY A 11 -9.44 0.96 26.85
CA GLY A 11 -10.06 0.65 25.56
C GLY A 11 -10.43 1.89 24.73
N GLN A 12 -10.79 3.02 25.35
CA GLN A 12 -11.10 4.27 24.64
C GLN A 12 -9.84 4.94 24.08
N LYS A 13 -8.70 4.83 24.78
CA LYS A 13 -7.43 5.43 24.33
C LYS A 13 -6.82 4.70 23.13
N ASN A 14 -6.97 3.38 23.05
CA ASN A 14 -6.55 2.61 21.87
C ASN A 14 -7.41 2.93 20.63
N LEU A 15 -8.68 3.29 20.83
CA LEU A 15 -9.58 3.67 19.73
C LEU A 15 -9.20 5.01 19.08
N ILE A 16 -8.79 6.00 19.87
CA ILE A 16 -8.36 7.31 19.38
C ILE A 16 -7.15 7.15 18.43
N LEU A 17 -6.20 6.25 18.74
CA LEU A 17 -5.05 5.96 17.87
C LEU A 17 -5.45 5.33 16.51
N VAL A 18 -6.51 4.51 16.48
CA VAL A 18 -7.08 3.95 15.24
C VAL A 18 -7.75 5.03 14.40
N GLU A 19 -8.48 5.96 15.04
CA GLU A 19 -9.12 7.10 14.36
C GLU A 19 -8.08 8.00 13.65
N TYR A 20 -6.97 8.34 14.32
CA TYR A 20 -5.92 9.19 13.75
C TYR A 20 -5.14 8.51 12.61
N SER A 21 -4.83 7.23 12.74
CA SER A 21 -4.08 6.47 11.71
C SER A 21 -4.90 6.26 10.43
N CYS A 22 -6.20 5.98 10.55
CA CYS A 22 -7.12 5.85 9.41
C CYS A 22 -7.33 7.19 8.69
N MET A 23 -7.42 8.30 9.44
CA MET A 23 -7.52 9.64 8.85
C MET A 23 -6.26 9.99 8.06
N PHE A 24 -5.07 9.69 8.59
CA PHE A 24 -3.82 10.11 7.99
C PHE A 24 -3.51 9.42 6.65
N LEU A 25 -3.68 8.09 6.58
CA LEU A 25 -3.55 7.33 5.32
C LEU A 25 -4.59 7.74 4.28
N SER A 26 -5.82 8.00 4.72
CA SER A 26 -6.89 8.48 3.82
C SER A 26 -6.56 9.87 3.27
N ILE A 27 -5.93 10.72 4.08
CA ILE A 27 -5.46 12.06 3.71
C ILE A 27 -4.30 12.00 2.71
N LEU A 28 -3.31 11.14 2.93
CA LEU A 28 -2.20 10.94 2.00
C LEU A 28 -2.67 10.31 0.70
N ASN A 29 -3.57 9.32 0.74
CA ASN A 29 -4.22 8.76 -0.44
C ASN A 29 -5.01 9.83 -1.22
N MET A 30 -5.65 10.78 -0.53
CA MET A 30 -6.32 11.92 -1.19
C MET A 30 -5.31 12.88 -1.85
N GLN A 31 -4.14 13.08 -1.25
CA GLN A 31 -3.07 13.83 -1.90
C GLN A 31 -2.58 13.08 -3.14
N THR A 32 -2.46 11.75 -3.15
CA THR A 32 -2.15 10.99 -4.37
C THR A 32 -3.22 11.13 -5.45
N ILE A 33 -4.51 11.18 -5.07
CA ILE A 33 -5.64 11.38 -6.00
C ILE A 33 -5.70 12.81 -6.55
N LEU A 34 -5.27 13.80 -5.77
CA LEU A 34 -5.36 15.24 -6.10
C LEU A 34 -4.01 15.87 -6.45
N SER A 35 -2.91 15.13 -6.37
CA SER A 35 -1.56 15.65 -6.57
C SER A 35 -1.43 16.12 -8.01
N PRO A 36 -0.89 17.33 -8.25
CA PRO A 36 -0.49 17.76 -9.56
C PRO A 36 0.79 17.01 -9.96
N HIS A 37 0.73 15.69 -10.16
CA HIS A 37 1.79 15.01 -10.89
C HIS A 37 1.81 15.60 -12.32
N PRO A 38 2.98 15.70 -12.97
CA PRO A 38 3.11 16.25 -14.32
C PRO A 38 2.44 15.39 -15.40
N SER A 39 1.70 14.34 -15.02
CA SER A 39 0.75 13.63 -15.87
C SER A 39 -0.55 14.44 -15.95
N PRO A 40 -0.85 15.12 -17.08
CA PRO A 40 -2.11 15.86 -17.26
C PRO A 40 -3.34 14.94 -17.39
N LEU A 41 -3.25 13.64 -17.08
CA LEU A 41 -4.21 12.63 -17.56
C LEU A 41 -5.48 12.49 -16.73
N ALA A 42 -5.60 13.18 -15.60
CA ALA A 42 -6.89 13.52 -15.02
C ALA A 42 -7.19 15.01 -15.24
N THR A 43 -7.26 15.43 -16.51
CA THR A 43 -7.82 16.72 -16.99
C THR A 43 -9.31 16.93 -16.62
N ILE A 44 -9.74 16.51 -15.44
CA ILE A 44 -11.08 16.76 -14.96
C ILE A 44 -10.98 18.01 -14.07
N SER A 45 -11.07 19.18 -14.69
CA SER A 45 -11.16 20.46 -13.96
C SER A 45 -12.38 20.54 -13.03
N VAL A 46 -13.29 19.56 -13.08
CA VAL A 46 -14.37 19.39 -12.11
C VAL A 46 -13.82 18.94 -10.75
N PHE A 47 -12.74 18.15 -10.75
CA PHE A 47 -12.05 17.67 -9.54
C PHE A 47 -10.99 18.65 -9.05
N SER A 48 -10.36 19.40 -9.96
CA SER A 48 -9.33 20.40 -9.61
C SER A 48 -9.84 21.59 -8.78
N LYS A 49 -11.15 21.74 -8.61
CA LYS A 49 -11.77 22.81 -7.82
C LYS A 49 -12.03 22.42 -6.36
N PHE A 50 -11.82 21.15 -5.99
CA PHE A 50 -12.14 20.70 -4.64
C PHE A 50 -10.98 20.99 -3.69
N GLN A 51 -11.24 21.78 -2.64
CA GLN A 51 -10.23 22.12 -1.64
C GLN A 51 -9.95 20.90 -0.75
N THR A 52 -8.74 20.35 -0.80
CA THR A 52 -8.30 19.21 0.02
C THR A 52 -8.62 19.42 1.52
N GLN A 53 -8.50 20.66 2.01
CA GLN A 53 -8.85 21.02 3.39
C GLN A 53 -10.35 20.83 3.71
N ARG A 54 -11.25 21.13 2.77
CA ARG A 54 -12.69 20.93 2.99
C ARG A 54 -13.04 19.46 3.05
N LEU A 55 -12.47 18.64 2.16
CA LEU A 55 -12.71 17.19 2.18
C LEU A 55 -12.17 16.55 3.46
N LYS A 56 -10.99 16.98 3.94
CA LYS A 56 -10.46 16.62 5.26
C LYS A 56 -11.45 16.91 6.39
N SER A 57 -12.01 18.13 6.40
CA SER A 57 -13.00 18.51 7.40
C SER A 57 -14.27 17.67 7.31
N CYS A 58 -14.79 17.42 6.10
CA CYS A 58 -15.98 16.57 5.90
C CYS A 58 -15.73 15.13 6.38
N LEU A 59 -14.56 14.56 6.11
CA LEU A 59 -14.17 13.23 6.61
C LEU A 59 -14.09 13.22 8.13
N GLY A 60 -13.46 14.22 8.74
CA GLY A 60 -13.40 14.34 10.21
C GLY A 60 -14.79 14.40 10.83
N SER A 61 -15.71 15.16 10.24
CA SER A 61 -17.10 15.21 10.68
C SER A 61 -17.84 13.88 10.49
N LEU A 62 -17.64 13.20 9.35
CA LEU A 62 -18.26 11.90 9.07
C LEU A 62 -17.82 10.85 10.08
N LEU A 63 -16.52 10.81 10.39
CA LEU A 63 -15.96 9.88 11.38
C LEU A 63 -16.47 10.18 12.78
N PHE A 64 -16.54 11.45 13.17
CA PHE A 64 -17.08 11.85 14.49
C PHE A 64 -18.56 11.49 14.66
N GLN A 65 -19.32 11.51 13.57
CA GLN A 65 -20.74 11.11 13.56
C GLN A 65 -20.95 9.60 13.41
N PHE A 66 -19.91 8.85 13.03
CA PHE A 66 -20.02 7.41 12.87
C PHE A 66 -20.13 6.76 14.25
N PRO A 67 -21.23 6.06 14.56
CA PRO A 67 -21.40 5.46 15.87
C PRO A 67 -20.36 4.36 16.05
N ILE A 68 -19.37 4.61 16.92
CA ILE A 68 -18.31 3.67 17.28
C ILE A 68 -18.89 2.31 17.74
N THR A 69 -20.09 2.33 18.33
CA THR A 69 -20.84 1.13 18.75
C THR A 69 -21.29 0.23 17.58
N ALA A 70 -21.28 0.73 16.34
CA ALA A 70 -21.56 -0.05 15.14
C ALA A 70 -20.32 -0.80 14.59
N ILE A 71 -19.13 -0.60 15.17
CA ILE A 71 -17.93 -1.34 14.82
C ILE A 71 -17.98 -2.72 15.52
N PRO A 72 -18.07 -3.84 14.77
CA PRO A 72 -18.11 -5.17 15.38
C PRO A 72 -16.87 -5.45 16.24
N LYS A 73 -17.04 -6.19 17.35
CA LYS A 73 -15.92 -6.64 18.17
C LYS A 73 -14.96 -7.49 17.31
N GLY A 74 -13.67 -7.14 17.31
CA GLY A 74 -12.65 -7.79 16.49
C GLY A 74 -12.34 -7.07 15.17
N VAL A 75 -13.07 -6.00 14.83
CA VAL A 75 -12.69 -5.06 13.77
C VAL A 75 -11.65 -4.09 14.32
N ILE A 76 -10.53 -3.98 13.62
CA ILE A 76 -9.38 -3.19 14.06
C ILE A 76 -9.34 -1.85 13.31
N TRP A 77 -9.91 -1.78 12.09
CA TRP A 77 -9.77 -0.61 11.22
C TRP A 77 -11.05 -0.23 10.47
N LEU A 78 -11.11 1.04 10.07
CA LEU A 78 -12.15 1.58 9.19
C LEU A 78 -11.52 2.06 7.88
N VAL A 79 -11.86 1.41 6.76
CA VAL A 79 -11.38 1.82 5.44
C VAL A 79 -12.28 2.92 4.89
N VAL A 80 -11.67 4.06 4.58
CA VAL A 80 -12.30 5.18 3.89
C VAL A 80 -12.10 5.02 2.38
N LYS A 81 -13.18 4.76 1.65
CA LYS A 81 -13.17 4.70 0.19
C LYS A 81 -13.72 5.98 -0.38
N ASN A 82 -12.85 6.81 -0.97
CA ASN A 82 -13.25 7.98 -1.74
C ASN A 82 -13.53 7.56 -3.18
N ILE A 83 -14.73 7.85 -3.68
CA ILE A 83 -15.13 7.48 -5.04
C ILE A 83 -15.58 8.75 -5.78
N TRP A 84 -14.97 8.96 -6.94
CA TRP A 84 -15.35 10.00 -7.89
C TRP A 84 -15.99 9.34 -9.11
N LEU A 85 -17.28 9.60 -9.33
CA LEU A 85 -18.02 9.09 -10.48
C LEU A 85 -18.38 10.24 -11.41
N VAL A 86 -18.23 10.01 -12.71
CA VAL A 86 -18.74 10.91 -13.75
C VAL A 86 -20.22 10.58 -13.98
N ASP A 87 -21.07 11.59 -13.93
CA ASP A 87 -22.53 11.46 -14.08
C ASP A 87 -23.04 12.37 -15.21
N ASN A 88 -22.58 12.09 -16.44
CA ASN A 88 -22.98 12.85 -17.61
C ASN A 88 -24.20 12.20 -18.30
N PRO A 89 -25.22 12.97 -18.70
CA PRO A 89 -26.38 12.42 -19.43
C PRO A 89 -26.07 12.10 -20.90
N SER A 90 -24.94 12.58 -21.45
CA SER A 90 -24.57 12.37 -22.86
C SER A 90 -23.56 11.24 -23.03
N LEU A 91 -23.75 10.40 -24.06
CA LEU A 91 -22.88 9.26 -24.39
C LEU A 91 -21.53 9.63 -25.05
N GLY A 92 -21.35 10.88 -25.47
CA GLY A 92 -20.12 11.31 -26.14
C GLY A 92 -18.90 11.25 -25.22
N VAL A 93 -17.77 10.75 -25.75
CA VAL A 93 -16.48 10.71 -25.03
C VAL A 93 -15.90 12.13 -24.98
N LYS A 94 -16.19 12.82 -23.89
CA LYS A 94 -15.73 14.19 -23.63
C LYS A 94 -15.54 14.40 -22.14
N LYS A 95 -14.86 15.49 -21.82
CA LYS A 95 -14.68 15.95 -20.44
C LYS A 95 -16.03 16.02 -19.70
N PRO A 96 -16.10 15.54 -18.45
CA PRO A 96 -17.35 15.54 -17.70
C PRO A 96 -17.82 16.96 -17.34
N THR A 97 -19.13 17.17 -17.39
CA THR A 97 -19.80 18.40 -16.94
C THR A 97 -20.45 18.23 -15.57
N LYS A 98 -20.67 16.99 -15.13
CA LYS A 98 -21.19 16.63 -13.80
C LYS A 98 -20.43 15.44 -13.24
N ALA A 99 -20.19 15.47 -11.93
CA ALA A 99 -19.57 14.37 -11.20
C ALA A 99 -20.11 14.30 -9.76
N LEU A 100 -20.02 13.12 -9.17
CA LEU A 100 -20.38 12.83 -7.79
C LEU A 100 -19.14 12.37 -7.02
N LEU A 101 -18.86 13.03 -5.90
CA LEU A 101 -17.90 12.57 -4.90
C LEU A 101 -18.68 12.04 -3.70
N PHE A 102 -18.37 10.82 -3.27
CA PHE A 102 -18.89 10.26 -2.03
C PHE A 102 -17.85 9.40 -1.33
N VAL A 103 -18.11 9.14 -0.05
CA VAL A 103 -17.22 8.39 0.84
C VAL A 103 -17.99 7.22 1.43
N ILE A 104 -17.39 6.04 1.36
CA ILE A 104 -17.88 4.85 2.06
C ILE A 104 -16.91 4.52 3.19
N LEU A 105 -17.45 4.27 4.38
CA LEU A 105 -16.73 3.73 5.53
C LEU A 105 -17.05 2.24 5.65
N SER A 106 -16.03 1.39 5.67
CA SER A 106 -16.19 -0.06 5.81
C SER A 106 -15.33 -0.59 6.94
N PRO A 107 -15.90 -1.31 7.93
CA PRO A 107 -15.10 -2.03 8.91
C PRO A 107 -14.28 -3.12 8.21
N VAL A 108 -13.03 -3.31 8.61
CA VAL A 108 -12.18 -4.40 8.12
C VAL A 108 -11.50 -5.14 9.26
N GLY A 109 -11.48 -6.46 9.17
CA GLY A 109 -10.70 -7.31 10.05
C GLY A 109 -9.21 -7.32 9.66
N PRO A 110 -8.36 -7.95 10.49
CA PRO A 110 -6.98 -8.21 10.11
C PRO A 110 -6.94 -9.14 8.89
N TYR A 111 -6.01 -8.89 7.96
CA TYR A 111 -5.76 -9.79 6.82
C TYR A 111 -5.06 -11.09 7.24
N PHE A 112 -4.48 -11.12 8.44
CA PHE A 112 -3.79 -12.28 9.01
C PHE A 112 -4.39 -12.64 10.38
N SER A 113 -4.84 -13.88 10.55
CA SER A 113 -5.75 -14.28 11.64
C SER A 113 -5.09 -14.76 12.95
N SER A 114 -3.77 -14.61 13.14
CA SER A 114 -3.12 -15.21 14.34
C SER A 114 -1.67 -14.81 14.61
N GLY A 115 -1.19 -13.64 14.17
CA GLY A 115 0.21 -13.24 14.38
C GLY A 115 1.25 -14.03 13.56
N SER A 116 0.80 -15.00 12.76
CA SER A 116 1.58 -15.62 11.68
C SER A 116 1.25 -14.91 10.38
N PHE A 117 2.27 -14.42 9.68
CA PHE A 117 2.10 -13.94 8.32
C PHE A 117 1.77 -15.14 7.41
N ASN A 118 0.72 -15.02 6.60
CA ASN A 118 0.41 -16.00 5.57
C ASN A 118 1.07 -15.51 4.27
N PRO A 119 2.22 -16.07 3.87
CA PRO A 119 2.87 -15.66 2.64
C PRO A 119 2.00 -16.05 1.44
N VAL A 120 2.07 -15.27 0.37
CA VAL A 120 1.31 -15.50 -0.86
C VAL A 120 2.18 -16.11 -1.95
N SER A 121 1.57 -16.98 -2.76
CA SER A 121 2.09 -17.43 -4.04
C SER A 121 1.66 -16.49 -5.16
N LEU A 122 2.60 -16.16 -6.05
CA LEU A 122 2.40 -15.24 -7.15
C LEU A 122 2.42 -15.94 -8.50
N TRP A 123 1.57 -15.49 -9.40
CA TRP A 123 1.56 -15.93 -10.79
C TRP A 123 2.20 -14.88 -11.70
N ALA A 124 3.30 -15.22 -12.35
CA ALA A 124 4.04 -14.33 -13.24
C ALA A 124 3.85 -14.76 -14.69
N ASN A 125 3.03 -14.01 -15.43
CA ASN A 125 2.79 -14.27 -16.85
C ASN A 125 2.94 -12.97 -17.68
N PRO A 126 3.98 -12.87 -18.54
CA PRO A 126 4.27 -11.65 -19.28
C PRO A 126 3.25 -11.33 -20.37
N LYS A 127 2.30 -12.24 -20.66
CA LYS A 127 1.16 -11.98 -21.54
C LYS A 127 0.29 -10.81 -21.04
N TYR A 128 0.25 -10.58 -19.72
CA TYR A 128 -0.58 -9.55 -19.12
C TYR A 128 0.26 -8.40 -18.59
N VAL A 129 -0.12 -7.19 -18.99
CA VAL A 129 0.54 -5.95 -18.58
C VAL A 129 -0.45 -5.09 -17.79
N ARG A 130 -0.10 -4.75 -16.55
CA ARG A 130 -0.93 -3.91 -15.67
C ARG A 130 -1.04 -2.48 -16.17
N ALA A 131 0.11 -1.93 -16.60
CA ALA A 131 0.28 -0.54 -16.96
C ALA A 131 1.46 -0.39 -17.93
N TRP A 132 1.49 0.72 -18.66
CA TRP A 132 2.52 1.02 -19.66
C TRP A 132 2.92 2.49 -19.60
N LYS A 133 4.13 2.80 -20.08
CA LYS A 133 4.63 4.18 -20.16
C LYS A 133 3.71 5.05 -21.02
N GLY A 134 3.38 6.24 -20.52
CA GLY A 134 2.38 7.12 -21.12
C GLY A 134 0.92 6.70 -20.86
N GLY A 135 0.70 5.58 -20.16
CA GLY A 135 -0.61 5.18 -19.65
C GLY A 135 -0.94 5.88 -18.33
N THR A 136 -1.73 5.20 -17.51
CA THR A 136 -2.29 5.77 -16.27
C THR A 136 -2.02 4.93 -15.03
N GLY A 137 -1.01 4.06 -15.09
CA GLY A 137 -0.73 3.07 -14.05
C GLY A 137 -0.34 3.68 -12.70
N ASP A 138 0.28 4.86 -12.75
CA ASP A 138 0.66 5.70 -11.61
C ASP A 138 -0.52 6.42 -10.94
N CYS A 139 -1.73 6.27 -11.46
CA CYS A 139 -2.95 6.87 -10.95
C CYS A 139 -3.92 5.81 -10.41
N LYS A 140 -4.65 6.13 -9.33
CA LYS A 140 -5.66 5.23 -8.75
C LYS A 140 -7.00 5.26 -9.51
N MET A 141 -6.96 5.15 -10.84
CA MET A 141 -8.14 5.17 -11.71
C MET A 141 -8.76 3.78 -11.87
N GLY A 142 -10.10 3.72 -11.85
CA GLY A 142 -10.86 2.46 -11.94
C GLY A 142 -10.52 1.61 -13.17
N GLY A 143 -10.20 2.26 -14.30
CA GLY A 143 -9.82 1.59 -15.54
C GLY A 143 -8.62 0.66 -15.41
N ASN A 144 -7.68 0.96 -14.51
CA ASN A 144 -6.48 0.14 -14.28
C ASN A 144 -6.77 -1.19 -13.56
N TYR A 145 -7.93 -1.31 -12.91
CA TYR A 145 -8.30 -2.48 -12.10
C TYR A 145 -9.28 -3.41 -12.82
N GLY A 146 -10.08 -2.89 -13.75
CA GLY A 146 -11.00 -3.72 -14.52
C GLY A 146 -10.27 -4.74 -15.40
N SER A 147 -9.19 -4.31 -16.06
CA SER A 147 -8.36 -5.16 -16.92
C SER A 147 -7.57 -6.22 -16.16
N SER A 148 -7.34 -6.04 -14.84
CA SER A 148 -6.54 -6.97 -14.04
C SER A 148 -7.29 -8.22 -13.61
N LEU A 149 -8.63 -8.19 -13.62
CA LEU A 149 -9.47 -9.27 -13.09
C LEU A 149 -9.24 -10.60 -13.79
N PHE A 150 -9.05 -10.58 -15.11
CA PHE A 150 -8.85 -11.81 -15.89
C PHE A 150 -7.55 -12.52 -15.48
N ALA A 151 -6.44 -11.79 -15.39
CA ALA A 151 -5.15 -12.35 -14.94
C ALA A 151 -5.23 -12.85 -13.50
N GLN A 152 -6.00 -12.18 -12.62
CA GLN A 152 -6.22 -12.64 -11.26
C GLN A 152 -7.01 -13.95 -11.20
N CYS A 153 -8.00 -14.15 -12.08
CA CYS A 153 -8.71 -15.42 -12.19
C CYS A 153 -7.76 -16.54 -12.65
N GLU A 154 -6.96 -16.30 -13.70
CA GLU A 154 -5.98 -17.29 -14.15
C GLU A 154 -4.92 -17.59 -13.09
N ALA A 155 -4.49 -16.60 -12.30
CA ALA A 155 -3.61 -16.85 -11.15
C ALA A 155 -4.25 -17.83 -10.16
N VAL A 156 -5.53 -17.67 -9.84
CA VAL A 156 -6.28 -18.59 -8.95
C VAL A 156 -6.39 -19.99 -9.56
N GLU A 157 -6.66 -20.08 -10.87
CA GLU A 157 -6.67 -21.37 -11.60
C GLU A 157 -5.31 -22.08 -11.55
N ASN A 158 -4.22 -21.32 -11.47
CA ASN A 158 -2.86 -21.80 -11.28
C ASN A 158 -2.43 -21.85 -9.79
N ALA A 159 -3.39 -21.94 -8.87
CA ALA A 159 -3.15 -22.06 -7.41
C ALA A 159 -2.31 -20.91 -6.79
N CYS A 160 -2.31 -19.75 -7.42
CA CYS A 160 -1.65 -18.54 -6.94
C CYS A 160 -2.67 -17.56 -6.34
N GLN A 161 -2.31 -16.88 -5.26
CA GLN A 161 -3.23 -15.92 -4.63
C GLN A 161 -3.19 -14.53 -5.27
N GLN A 162 -2.07 -14.14 -5.89
CA GLN A 162 -1.91 -12.83 -6.52
C GLN A 162 -1.14 -12.93 -7.84
N VAL A 163 -1.21 -11.87 -8.65
CA VAL A 163 -0.42 -11.73 -9.89
C VAL A 163 0.90 -11.00 -9.58
N LEU A 164 2.02 -11.47 -10.11
CA LEU A 164 3.25 -10.69 -10.22
C LEU A 164 3.23 -9.97 -11.58
N TRP A 165 3.14 -8.65 -11.57
CA TRP A 165 3.05 -7.88 -12.80
C TRP A 165 4.42 -7.70 -13.45
N LEU A 166 4.52 -8.15 -14.70
CA LEU A 166 5.71 -8.02 -15.52
C LEU A 166 5.53 -6.93 -16.58
N TYR A 167 6.62 -6.26 -16.95
CA TYR A 167 6.63 -5.22 -17.98
C TYR A 167 7.89 -5.30 -18.84
N GLY A 168 7.76 -4.92 -20.12
CA GLY A 168 8.89 -4.85 -21.03
C GLY A 168 9.34 -6.20 -21.57
N GLU A 169 10.31 -6.17 -22.48
CA GLU A 169 10.90 -7.38 -23.09
C GLU A 169 11.80 -8.14 -22.10
N ASP A 170 12.36 -7.43 -21.13
CA ASP A 170 13.22 -7.89 -20.04
C ASP A 170 12.43 -8.40 -18.81
N ASN A 171 11.10 -8.43 -18.89
CA ASN A 171 10.23 -8.92 -17.80
C ASN A 171 10.51 -8.23 -16.45
N GLN A 172 10.57 -6.90 -16.46
CA GLN A 172 10.70 -6.10 -15.24
C GLN A 172 9.56 -6.42 -14.27
N ILE A 173 9.92 -6.69 -13.03
CA ILE A 173 9.01 -6.89 -11.93
C ILE A 173 8.52 -5.52 -11.46
N THR A 174 7.20 -5.32 -11.44
CA THR A 174 6.60 -4.01 -11.16
C THR A 174 5.81 -3.97 -9.85
N GLU A 175 4.71 -4.72 -9.76
CA GLU A 175 3.81 -4.73 -8.61
C GLU A 175 3.35 -6.15 -8.27
N VAL A 176 2.94 -6.36 -7.01
CA VAL A 176 2.34 -7.61 -6.51
C VAL A 176 0.84 -7.39 -6.36
N GLY A 177 0.05 -7.87 -7.31
CA GLY A 177 -1.40 -7.67 -7.32
C GLY A 177 -1.77 -6.19 -7.35
N THR A 178 -2.23 -5.63 -6.23
CA THR A 178 -2.50 -4.18 -6.07
C THR A 178 -1.58 -3.52 -5.04
N MET A 179 -0.38 -4.06 -4.88
CA MET A 179 0.62 -3.65 -3.89
C MET A 179 1.94 -3.31 -4.59
N ASN A 180 2.69 -2.35 -4.04
CA ASN A 180 4.06 -2.09 -4.48
C ASN A 180 4.97 -3.24 -4.08
N LEU A 181 5.97 -3.55 -4.91
CA LEU A 181 6.95 -4.61 -4.64
C LEU A 181 8.18 -4.07 -3.91
N PHE A 182 8.68 -4.83 -2.94
CA PHE A 182 10.02 -4.73 -2.38
C PHE A 182 10.77 -6.07 -2.46
N LEU A 183 12.07 -5.99 -2.74
CA LEU A 183 13.02 -7.10 -2.69
C LEU A 183 14.15 -6.74 -1.72
N TYR A 184 14.35 -7.57 -0.72
CA TYR A 184 15.49 -7.49 0.18
C TYR A 184 16.46 -8.62 -0.13
N TRP A 185 17.68 -8.27 -0.50
CA TRP A 185 18.63 -9.21 -1.09
C TRP A 185 20.08 -8.72 -0.96
N ILE A 186 21.03 -9.58 -1.31
CA ILE A 186 22.38 -9.18 -1.64
C ILE A 186 22.41 -8.86 -3.14
N ASN A 187 22.69 -7.61 -3.50
CA ASN A 187 22.71 -7.17 -4.91
C ASN A 187 23.93 -7.74 -5.66
N GLU A 188 24.06 -7.38 -6.93
CA GLU A 188 25.12 -7.87 -7.83
C GLU A 188 26.53 -7.41 -7.39
N ASP A 189 26.61 -6.30 -6.65
CA ASP A 189 27.85 -5.76 -6.08
C ASP A 189 28.22 -6.40 -4.73
N GLY A 190 27.39 -7.33 -4.22
CA GLY A 190 27.60 -7.99 -2.92
C GLY A 190 27.13 -7.18 -1.72
N GLU A 191 26.34 -6.13 -1.93
CA GLU A 191 25.81 -5.25 -0.88
C GLU A 191 24.42 -5.72 -0.43
N GLU A 192 24.14 -5.62 0.87
CA GLU A 192 22.80 -5.79 1.39
C GLU A 192 21.92 -4.61 0.98
N GLU A 193 20.81 -4.89 0.29
CA GLU A 193 19.99 -3.88 -0.37
C GLU A 193 18.49 -4.17 -0.21
N LEU A 194 17.72 -3.11 0.07
CA LEU A 194 16.28 -3.06 -0.10
C LEU A 194 15.96 -2.32 -1.40
N ALA A 195 15.51 -3.05 -2.41
CA ALA A 195 15.18 -2.54 -3.73
C ALA A 195 13.66 -2.48 -3.96
N THR A 196 13.21 -1.46 -4.69
CA THR A 196 11.83 -1.35 -5.18
C THR A 196 11.84 -0.68 -6.57
N PRO A 197 10.91 -1.02 -7.48
CA PRO A 197 10.83 -0.38 -8.80
C PRO A 197 10.66 1.15 -8.70
N PRO A 198 11.28 1.94 -9.60
CA PRO A 198 11.20 3.41 -9.58
C PRO A 198 9.83 3.93 -10.04
N LEU A 199 9.52 5.18 -9.68
CA LEU A 199 8.28 5.86 -10.09
C LEU A 199 8.41 6.46 -11.51
N ASP A 200 8.45 5.60 -12.54
CA ASP A 200 8.64 5.99 -13.94
C ASP A 200 7.33 6.05 -14.77
N GLY A 201 6.18 5.97 -14.09
CA GLY A 201 4.83 6.09 -14.68
C GLY A 201 4.04 4.77 -14.73
N ILE A 202 4.68 3.61 -14.54
CA ILE A 202 3.97 2.31 -14.47
C ILE A 202 3.76 1.78 -13.05
N ILE A 203 4.28 2.48 -12.04
CA ILE A 203 4.17 2.11 -10.63
C ILE A 203 3.26 3.11 -9.91
N LEU A 204 2.27 2.61 -9.17
CA LEU A 204 1.44 3.47 -8.32
C LEU A 204 2.28 3.99 -7.13
N PRO A 205 2.37 5.31 -6.87
CA PRO A 205 3.13 5.85 -5.74
C PRO A 205 2.38 5.61 -4.42
N GLY A 206 2.53 4.41 -3.87
CA GLY A 206 1.86 3.99 -2.65
C GLY A 206 2.41 4.69 -1.41
N VAL A 207 1.51 5.09 -0.51
CA VAL A 207 1.88 5.72 0.77
C VAL A 207 2.72 4.77 1.62
N THR A 208 2.33 3.50 1.72
CA THR A 208 3.08 2.48 2.47
C THR A 208 4.48 2.26 1.90
N ARG A 209 4.62 2.30 0.57
CA ARG A 209 5.93 2.24 -0.10
C ARG A 209 6.82 3.38 0.34
N GLN A 210 6.32 4.61 0.29
CA GLN A 210 7.08 5.79 0.72
C GLN A 210 7.51 5.67 2.19
N SER A 211 6.59 5.29 3.08
CA SER A 211 6.91 5.15 4.50
C SER A 211 7.95 4.06 4.79
N ILE A 212 7.98 2.97 4.01
CA ILE A 212 9.01 1.93 4.11
C ILE A 212 10.38 2.48 3.66
N LEU A 213 10.42 3.20 2.54
CA LEU A 213 11.65 3.83 2.05
C LEU A 213 12.21 4.82 3.07
N ASP A 214 11.37 5.74 3.58
CA ASP A 214 11.77 6.75 4.56
C ASP A 214 12.35 6.09 5.83
N LEU A 215 11.71 5.00 6.29
CA LEU A 215 12.18 4.25 7.45
C LEU A 215 13.52 3.56 7.19
N ALA A 216 13.67 2.90 6.04
CA ALA A 216 14.90 2.19 5.67
C ALA A 216 16.08 3.19 5.51
N HIS A 217 15.85 4.33 4.86
CA HIS A 217 16.84 5.41 4.75
C HIS A 217 17.24 5.95 6.14
N LYS A 218 16.28 6.09 7.05
CA LYS A 218 16.55 6.56 8.42
C LYS A 218 17.35 5.56 9.25
N TRP A 219 17.17 4.26 9.03
CA TRP A 219 17.98 3.23 9.68
C TRP A 219 19.42 3.26 9.19
N GLY A 220 19.64 3.40 7.87
CA GLY A 220 20.98 3.48 7.29
C GLY A 220 21.82 2.21 7.50
N GLU A 221 21.17 1.07 7.70
CA GLU A 221 21.82 -0.22 7.98
C GLU A 221 22.21 -0.98 6.69
N PHE A 222 21.51 -0.71 5.59
CA PHE A 222 21.65 -1.36 4.29
C PHE A 222 21.34 -0.35 3.17
N LYS A 223 21.71 -0.69 1.94
CA LYS A 223 21.45 0.15 0.76
C LYS A 223 19.96 0.20 0.46
N VAL A 224 19.44 1.37 0.08
CA VAL A 224 18.04 1.55 -0.31
C VAL A 224 18.01 2.10 -1.72
N SER A 225 17.40 1.35 -2.64
CA SER A 225 17.47 1.64 -4.07
C SER A 225 16.10 1.61 -4.73
N GLU A 226 15.72 2.73 -5.35
CA GLU A 226 14.62 2.76 -6.32
C GLU A 226 15.18 2.38 -7.70
N ARG A 227 15.20 1.09 -8.03
CA ARG A 227 15.82 0.54 -9.24
C ARG A 227 14.94 -0.51 -9.92
N TYR A 228 15.16 -0.70 -11.22
CA TYR A 228 14.54 -1.80 -11.93
C TYR A 228 15.05 -3.15 -11.40
N LEU A 229 14.13 -4.12 -11.37
CA LEU A 229 14.35 -5.50 -11.00
C LEU A 229 13.71 -6.35 -12.10
N THR A 230 14.43 -7.30 -12.67
CA THR A 230 13.91 -8.19 -13.71
C THR A 230 13.67 -9.60 -13.15
N MET A 231 12.88 -10.40 -13.88
CA MET A 231 12.78 -11.83 -13.54
C MET A 231 14.14 -12.52 -13.64
N ASP A 232 15.01 -12.12 -14.56
CA ASP A 232 16.34 -12.71 -14.70
C ASP A 232 17.20 -12.39 -13.46
N ASP A 233 17.23 -11.13 -13.00
CA ASP A 233 17.91 -10.73 -11.76
C ASP A 233 17.44 -11.57 -10.55
N LEU A 234 16.12 -11.76 -10.44
CA LEU A 234 15.51 -12.51 -9.35
C LEU A 234 15.87 -14.01 -9.43
N THR A 235 15.74 -14.62 -10.61
CA THR A 235 16.05 -16.04 -10.79
C THR A 235 17.50 -16.35 -10.47
N THR A 236 18.45 -15.56 -11.00
CA THR A 236 19.87 -15.68 -10.67
C THR A 236 20.12 -15.49 -9.18
N ALA A 237 19.48 -14.51 -8.53
CA ALA A 237 19.64 -14.30 -7.10
C ALA A 237 19.07 -15.43 -6.23
N VAL A 238 17.99 -16.09 -6.66
CA VAL A 238 17.45 -17.28 -5.97
C VAL A 238 18.43 -18.44 -6.10
N GLU A 239 18.93 -18.73 -7.30
CA GLU A 239 19.94 -19.78 -7.53
C GLU A 239 21.21 -19.56 -6.71
N GLU A 240 21.64 -18.30 -6.57
CA GLU A 240 22.82 -17.90 -5.81
C GLU A 240 22.57 -17.70 -4.31
N ASN A 241 21.36 -17.99 -3.82
CA ASN A 241 20.96 -17.80 -2.41
C ASN A 241 21.18 -16.36 -1.89
N ARG A 242 21.03 -15.36 -2.76
CA ARG A 242 21.17 -13.93 -2.45
C ARG A 242 19.87 -13.27 -2.00
N VAL A 243 18.72 -13.84 -2.35
CA VAL A 243 17.41 -13.32 -1.91
C VAL A 243 17.20 -13.60 -0.42
N ARG A 244 16.78 -12.58 0.34
CA ARG A 244 16.43 -12.70 1.76
C ARG A 244 14.92 -12.71 1.94
N GLU A 245 14.25 -11.69 1.41
CA GLU A 245 12.80 -11.52 1.48
C GLU A 245 12.25 -10.83 0.24
N MET A 246 11.02 -11.17 -0.12
CA MET A 246 10.23 -10.43 -1.09
C MET A 246 8.83 -10.19 -0.54
N PHE A 247 8.31 -8.97 -0.68
CA PHE A 247 7.00 -8.64 -0.15
C PHE A 247 6.30 -7.53 -0.93
N GLY A 248 4.97 -7.61 -0.95
CA GLY A 248 4.09 -6.53 -1.35
C GLY A 248 3.87 -5.54 -0.21
N SER A 249 3.66 -4.27 -0.53
CA SER A 249 3.24 -3.24 0.42
C SER A 249 2.01 -2.46 -0.05
N GLY A 250 1.11 -2.16 0.87
CA GLY A 250 -0.11 -1.41 0.57
C GLY A 250 -1.01 -1.23 1.77
N THR A 251 -1.96 -0.31 1.68
CA THR A 251 -2.80 0.11 2.83
C THR A 251 -3.57 -1.04 3.50
N ALA A 252 -3.96 -2.06 2.74
CA ALA A 252 -4.80 -3.16 3.24
C ALA A 252 -4.06 -4.09 4.21
N CYS A 253 -2.87 -4.55 3.82
CA CYS A 253 -2.08 -5.56 4.54
C CYS A 253 -0.78 -5.01 5.13
N VAL A 254 -0.43 -3.76 4.79
CA VAL A 254 0.83 -3.07 5.09
C VAL A 254 2.05 -3.76 4.49
N VAL A 255 2.36 -4.98 4.92
CA VAL A 255 3.38 -5.85 4.35
C VAL A 255 2.77 -7.22 4.11
N CYS A 256 2.92 -7.75 2.89
CA CYS A 256 2.44 -9.06 2.49
C CYS A 256 3.61 -9.88 1.94
N PRO A 257 4.10 -10.90 2.67
CA PRO A 257 5.24 -11.69 2.23
C PRO A 257 4.92 -12.54 1.01
N VAL A 258 5.92 -12.81 0.19
CA VAL A 258 5.84 -13.68 -0.98
C VAL A 258 6.59 -14.99 -0.69
N SER A 259 5.92 -16.13 -0.79
CA SER A 259 6.57 -17.44 -0.61
C SER A 259 7.12 -18.01 -1.91
N THR A 260 6.32 -17.97 -2.97
CA THR A 260 6.61 -18.64 -4.23
C THR A 260 6.15 -17.82 -5.42
N ILE A 261 6.82 -18.00 -6.56
CA ILE A 261 6.44 -17.37 -7.82
C ILE A 261 6.40 -18.46 -8.89
N LEU A 262 5.23 -18.67 -9.50
CA LEU A 262 5.09 -19.52 -10.67
C LEU A 262 5.42 -18.69 -11.93
N TYR A 263 6.51 -19.02 -12.60
CA TYR A 263 6.99 -18.34 -13.80
C TYR A 263 7.41 -19.36 -14.86
N LYS A 264 6.93 -19.20 -16.11
CA LYS A 264 7.23 -20.11 -17.24
C LYS A 264 6.96 -21.60 -16.94
N GLY A 265 6.02 -21.89 -16.03
CA GLY A 265 5.68 -23.26 -15.63
C GLY A 265 6.57 -23.85 -14.54
N GLU A 266 7.50 -23.06 -13.99
CA GLU A 266 8.40 -23.45 -12.92
C GLU A 266 8.11 -22.65 -11.64
N ASP A 267 8.16 -23.33 -10.50
CA ASP A 267 8.00 -22.70 -9.20
C ASP A 267 9.35 -22.21 -8.68
N LEU A 268 9.52 -20.89 -8.60
CA LEU A 268 10.59 -20.28 -7.84
C LEU A 268 10.21 -20.35 -6.36
N GLN A 269 10.79 -21.31 -5.65
CA GLN A 269 10.59 -21.51 -4.22
C GLN A 269 11.58 -20.68 -3.40
N GLU A 270 11.30 -20.57 -2.09
CA GLU A 270 12.19 -19.96 -1.10
C GLU A 270 12.49 -18.46 -1.30
N VAL A 271 11.61 -17.73 -1.99
CA VAL A 271 11.77 -16.28 -2.21
C VAL A 271 11.67 -15.46 -0.90
N THR A 272 11.16 -16.07 0.18
CA THR A 272 11.24 -15.56 1.55
C THR A 272 11.55 -16.69 2.53
N PHE A 273 12.76 -16.69 3.10
CA PHE A 273 13.22 -17.72 4.05
C PHE A 273 12.80 -17.46 5.50
N SER A 274 12.78 -16.19 5.90
CA SER A 274 12.31 -15.78 7.22
C SER A 274 12.04 -14.29 7.21
N LEU A 275 10.91 -13.88 7.76
CA LEU A 275 10.55 -12.48 7.93
C LEU A 275 11.46 -11.81 8.98
N TRP A 276 12.52 -11.14 8.53
CA TRP A 276 13.37 -10.24 9.32
C TRP A 276 12.71 -8.87 9.46
N PHE A 277 12.07 -8.34 8.41
CA PHE A 277 11.39 -7.02 8.47
C PHE A 277 10.33 -6.91 9.61
N PRO A 278 9.48 -7.93 9.84
CA PRO A 278 8.57 -7.99 10.99
C PRO A 278 9.21 -8.41 12.32
N LYS A 279 10.51 -8.68 12.40
CA LYS A 279 11.23 -8.80 13.68
C LYS A 279 11.85 -7.47 14.10
N VAL A 280 12.19 -6.62 13.12
CA VAL A 280 12.68 -5.25 13.35
C VAL A 280 11.53 -4.31 13.74
N LEU A 281 10.38 -4.41 13.07
CA LEU A 281 9.22 -3.56 13.34
C LEU A 281 8.64 -3.67 14.78
N PRO A 282 8.50 -4.86 15.40
CA PRO A 282 8.06 -4.97 16.79
C PRO A 282 9.12 -4.50 17.80
N ASN A 283 10.42 -4.61 17.49
CA ASN A 283 11.48 -4.10 18.37
C ASN A 283 11.52 -2.57 18.39
N CYS A 284 11.24 -1.92 17.25
CA CYS A 284 10.97 -0.49 17.19
C CYS A 284 9.63 -0.11 17.88
N GLY A 285 8.58 -0.94 17.73
CA GLY A 285 7.30 -0.80 18.44
C GLY A 285 7.44 -0.84 19.97
N ARG A 286 8.31 -1.69 20.53
CA ARG A 286 8.61 -1.70 21.98
C ARG A 286 9.33 -0.43 22.45
N ARG A 287 10.30 0.09 21.68
CA ARG A 287 10.97 1.37 21.99
C ARG A 287 10.00 2.55 21.90
N ASN A 288 9.11 2.57 20.92
CA ASN A 288 8.11 3.62 20.72
C ASN A 288 6.85 3.48 21.59
N SER A 289 6.51 2.30 22.12
CA SER A 289 5.41 2.13 23.09
C SER A 289 5.63 2.93 24.39
N LYS A 290 6.88 3.28 24.71
CA LYS A 290 7.24 4.23 25.79
C LYS A 290 7.12 5.69 25.35
N LEU A 291 7.26 5.97 24.05
CA LEU A 291 7.19 7.30 23.44
C LEU A 291 5.74 7.71 23.14
N LEU A 292 4.92 6.80 22.62
CA LEU A 292 3.47 6.91 22.39
C LEU A 292 2.66 7.12 23.69
N ARG A 293 3.22 6.77 24.86
CA ARG A 293 2.63 7.08 26.18
C ARG A 293 2.76 8.54 26.58
N LYS A 294 3.61 9.33 25.90
CA LYS A 294 3.71 10.77 26.09
C LYS A 294 2.84 11.44 25.03
N THR A 295 1.79 12.13 25.48
CA THR A 295 0.66 12.67 24.71
C THR A 295 0.97 13.79 23.71
N HIS A 296 2.18 13.87 23.18
CA HIS A 296 2.57 14.87 22.18
C HIS A 296 3.52 14.23 21.17
N LEU A 297 2.97 13.58 20.15
CA LEU A 297 3.74 13.14 18.99
C LEU A 297 3.78 14.30 18.00
N ASN A 298 5.00 14.70 17.62
CA ASN A 298 5.19 15.64 16.52
C ASN A 298 4.76 14.98 15.20
N ASP A 299 4.53 15.78 14.15
CA ASP A 299 3.99 15.26 12.88
C ASP A 299 4.86 14.16 12.25
N GLU A 300 6.18 14.19 12.44
CA GLU A 300 7.09 13.11 12.02
C GLU A 300 6.87 11.78 12.76
N GLU A 301 6.43 11.78 14.02
CA GLU A 301 6.23 10.55 14.81
C GLU A 301 4.88 9.88 14.53
N LYS A 302 3.93 10.63 13.93
CA LYS A 302 2.62 10.10 13.52
C LYS A 302 2.73 9.19 12.30
N ASP A 303 3.60 9.51 11.34
CA ASP A 303 3.80 8.73 10.11
C ASP A 303 4.24 7.30 10.41
N TYR A 304 5.14 7.13 11.38
CA TYR A 304 5.65 5.82 11.76
C TYR A 304 4.67 5.02 12.62
N SER A 305 3.82 5.68 13.42
CA SER A 305 2.82 4.99 14.26
C SER A 305 1.84 4.13 13.46
N ILE A 306 1.68 4.43 12.17
CA ILE A 306 0.81 3.73 11.23
C ILE A 306 1.41 2.38 10.82
N ILE A 307 2.70 2.32 10.48
CA ILE A 307 3.37 1.05 10.20
C ILE A 307 3.36 0.18 11.47
N TYR A 308 3.65 0.78 12.63
CA TYR A 308 3.71 0.06 13.90
C TYR A 308 2.34 -0.40 14.41
N GLY A 309 1.26 0.33 14.12
CA GLY A 309 -0.10 0.00 14.54
C GLY A 309 -0.72 -1.16 13.76
N TYR A 310 -0.33 -1.39 12.50
CA TYR A 310 -0.80 -2.54 11.71
C TYR A 310 -0.10 -3.87 12.06
N LEU A 311 1.05 -3.79 12.74
CA LEU A 311 1.89 -4.95 13.09
C LEU A 311 1.66 -5.43 14.53
N TYR A 312 0.83 -4.74 15.31
CA TYR A 312 0.50 -5.01 16.71
C TYR A 312 -1.01 -5.14 16.90
#